data_AF-A0A0N4TGU4-F1
#
_entry.id   AF-A0A0N4TGU4-F1
#
_cell.length_a   1.000
_cell.length_b   1.000
_cell.length_c   1.000
_cell.angle_alpha   90.00
_cell.angle_beta   90.00
_cell.angle_gamma   90.00
#
_symmetry.space_group_name_H-M   'P 1'
#
loop_
_entity.id
_entity.type
_entity.pdbx_description
1 polymer ?
#
loop_
_entity_poly.entity_id
_entity_poly.type
_entity_poly.pdbx_seq_one_letter_code
_entity_poly.pdbx_strand_id
1 'polypeptide(L)'
;MLDASYEMILTAKQLAVSPADASTWQRLADNSKIVSESIKRLVTSIREQAPGQVDLDAAINQLQQMIQQIDRASMDALQDQLPRGVITEQRVHQQILHACQSLYDRIELLREATIGHSEELGHCVHEHMEAIEPLVQSSIQAASVTYD
;
A
#
# COMPACT_ATOMS: atom_id res chain seq x y z
N MET A 1 21.16 16.03 6.02
CA MET A 1 21.97 16.15 4.80
C MET A 1 22.61 17.53 4.68
N LEU A 2 21.81 18.61 4.67
CA LEU A 2 22.32 19.97 4.50
C LEU A 2 23.38 20.35 5.55
N ASP A 3 23.13 20.07 6.83
CA ASP A 3 24.10 20.35 7.90
C ASP A 3 25.41 19.57 7.72
N ALA A 4 25.33 18.28 7.34
CA ALA A 4 26.51 17.46 7.08
C ALA A 4 27.32 17.98 5.88
N SER A 5 26.64 18.44 4.83
CA SER A 5 27.28 19.06 3.67
C SER A 5 27.91 20.40 4.02
N TYR A 6 27.26 21.20 4.87
CA TYR A 6 27.79 22.46 5.38
C TYR A 6 29.09 22.24 6.18
N GLU A 7 29.09 21.30 7.12
CA GLU A 7 30.27 20.94 7.91
C GLU A 7 31.43 20.41 7.05
N MET A 8 31.12 19.64 6.01
CA MET A 8 32.12 19.19 5.04
C MET A 8 32.76 20.37 4.30
N ILE A 9 31.96 21.36 3.86
CA ILE A 9 32.44 22.57 3.19
C ILE A 9 33.31 23.41 4.14
N LEU A 10 32.90 23.58 5.41
CA LEU A 10 33.70 24.29 6.40
C LEU A 10 35.06 23.62 6.64
N THR A 11 35.07 22.29 6.73
CA THR A 11 36.30 21.52 6.94
C THR A 11 37.22 21.59 5.71
N ALA A 12 36.65 21.54 4.50
CA ALA A 12 37.40 21.73 3.25
C ALA A 12 38.00 23.15 3.16
N LYS A 13 37.27 24.18 3.61
CA LYS A 13 37.77 25.56 3.68
C LYS A 13 38.96 25.69 4.64
N GLN A 14 38.92 25.02 5.79
CA GLN A 14 40.05 24.98 6.74
C GLN A 14 41.28 24.32 6.10
N LEU A 15 41.05 23.20 5.41
CA LEU A 15 42.10 22.46 4.72
C LEU A 15 42.76 23.25 3.59
N ALA A 16 42.01 24.07 2.85
CA ALA A 16 42.54 24.92 1.78
C ALA A 16 43.58 25.94 2.29
N VAL A 17 43.46 26.35 3.56
CA VAL A 17 44.41 27.25 4.23
C VAL A 17 45.60 26.48 4.81
N SER A 18 45.41 25.23 5.24
CA SER A 18 46.46 24.38 5.81
C SER A 18 46.42 22.93 5.29
N PRO A 19 46.99 22.67 4.10
CA PRO A 19 46.84 21.38 3.41
C PRO A 19 47.57 20.20 4.07
N ALA A 20 48.54 20.47 4.96
CA ALA A 20 49.34 19.44 5.64
C ALA A 20 48.71 18.96 6.97
N ASP A 21 47.58 19.53 7.40
CA ASP A 21 46.94 19.16 8.66
C ASP A 21 46.19 17.81 8.53
N ALA A 22 46.84 16.75 9.02
CA ALA A 22 46.30 15.41 9.04
C ALA A 22 44.99 15.28 9.85
N SER A 23 44.80 16.08 10.89
CA SER A 23 43.60 16.02 11.72
C SER A 23 42.37 16.57 10.99
N THR A 24 42.55 17.65 10.23
CA THR A 24 41.49 18.23 9.38
C THR A 24 41.19 17.32 8.19
N TRP A 25 42.18 16.62 7.62
CA TRP A 25 41.95 15.56 6.63
C TRP A 25 41.07 14.42 7.17
N GLN A 26 41.35 13.95 8.39
CA GLN A 26 40.53 12.91 9.01
C GLN A 26 39.09 13.38 9.23
N ARG A 27 38.90 14.61 9.75
CA ARG A 27 37.58 15.22 9.90
C ARG A 27 36.84 15.34 8.56
N LEU A 28 37.56 15.66 7.48
CA LEU A 28 36.97 15.74 6.14
C LEU A 28 36.48 14.35 5.65
N ALA A 29 37.26 13.30 5.90
CA ALA A 29 36.86 11.93 5.59
C ALA A 29 35.62 11.49 6.41
N ASP A 30 35.58 11.83 7.69
CA ASP A 30 34.42 11.54 8.55
C ASP A 30 33.18 12.30 8.09
N ASN A 31 33.31 13.59 7.78
CA ASN A 31 32.21 14.40 7.21
C ASN A 31 31.71 13.82 5.88
N SER A 32 32.61 13.40 5.00
CA SER A 32 32.27 12.72 3.74
C SER A 32 31.46 11.43 3.97
N LYS A 33 31.83 10.64 4.99
CA LYS A 33 31.07 9.44 5.37
C LYS A 33 29.66 9.80 5.85
N ILE A 34 29.51 10.85 6.67
CA ILE A 34 28.20 11.31 7.16
C ILE A 34 27.32 11.83 6.02
N VAL A 35 27.88 12.59 5.07
CA VAL A 35 27.16 13.05 3.87
C VAL A 35 26.70 11.85 3.04
N SER A 36 27.60 10.90 2.79
CA SER A 36 27.28 9.67 2.04
C SER A 36 26.15 8.86 2.70
N GLU A 37 26.18 8.73 4.03
CA GLU A 37 25.14 8.05 4.79
C GLU A 37 23.81 8.82 4.75
N SER A 38 23.85 10.14 4.82
CA SER A 38 22.64 10.98 4.69
C SER A 38 21.97 10.83 3.32
N ILE A 39 22.76 10.70 2.24
CA ILE A 39 22.24 10.45 0.89
C ILE A 39 21.58 9.07 0.82
N LYS A 40 22.22 8.04 1.36
CA LYS A 40 21.63 6.69 1.41
C LYS A 40 20.28 6.70 2.13
N ARG A 41 20.21 7.33 3.31
CA ARG A 41 18.96 7.45 4.05
C ARG A 41 17.88 8.18 3.26
N LEU A 42 18.21 9.29 2.59
CA LEU A 42 17.26 10.02 1.75
C LEU A 42 16.71 9.14 0.63
N VAL A 43 17.57 8.40 -0.08
CA VAL A 43 17.15 7.47 -1.14
C VAL A 43 16.25 6.37 -0.57
N THR A 44 16.59 5.81 0.58
CA THR A 44 15.76 4.81 1.27
C THR A 44 14.40 5.39 1.64
N SER A 45 14.34 6.58 2.25
CA SER A 45 13.07 7.21 2.64
C SER A 45 12.16 7.52 1.45
N ILE A 46 12.73 7.97 0.32
CA ILE A 46 11.95 8.18 -0.91
C ILE A 46 11.33 6.87 -1.41
N ARG A 47 12.08 5.76 -1.33
CA ARG A 47 11.58 4.44 -1.75
C ARG A 47 10.53 3.89 -0.79
N GLU A 48 10.75 4.02 0.51
CA GLU A 48 9.80 3.55 1.54
C GLU A 48 8.50 4.37 1.55
N GLN A 49 8.55 5.62 1.12
CA GLN A 49 7.39 6.50 0.97
C GLN A 49 6.92 6.59 -0.48
N ALA A 50 7.11 5.52 -1.26
CA ALA A 50 6.56 5.45 -2.61
C ALA A 50 5.02 5.69 -2.55
N PRO A 51 4.50 6.64 -3.36
CA PRO A 51 3.07 6.92 -3.40
C PRO A 51 2.24 5.65 -3.66
N GLY A 52 1.15 5.46 -2.92
CA GLY A 52 0.28 4.29 -3.02
C GLY A 52 0.75 3.03 -2.28
N GLN A 53 2.00 2.97 -1.76
CA GLN A 53 2.50 1.79 -1.06
C GLN A 53 1.70 1.46 0.20
N VAL A 54 1.39 2.47 1.01
CA VAL A 54 0.60 2.31 2.25
C VAL A 54 -0.81 1.83 1.92
N ASP A 55 -1.42 2.35 0.86
CA ASP A 55 -2.76 1.98 0.42
C ASP A 55 -2.81 0.54 -0.10
N LEU A 56 -1.77 0.11 -0.84
CA LEU A 56 -1.61 -1.28 -1.27
C LEU A 56 -1.46 -2.23 -0.07
N ASP A 57 -0.62 -1.89 0.89
CA ASP A 57 -0.43 -2.70 2.10
C ASP A 57 -1.74 -2.80 2.90
N ALA A 58 -2.50 -1.71 3.02
CA ALA A 58 -3.82 -1.71 3.64
C ALA A 58 -4.84 -2.58 2.86
N ALA A 59 -4.86 -2.48 1.53
CA ALA A 59 -5.75 -3.27 0.67
C ALA A 59 -5.44 -4.77 0.75
N ILE A 60 -4.16 -5.16 0.75
CA ILE A 60 -3.74 -6.56 0.92
C ILE A 60 -4.25 -7.11 2.26
N ASN A 61 -4.09 -6.36 3.35
CA ASN A 61 -4.58 -6.78 4.66
C ASN A 61 -6.11 -6.94 4.68
N GLN A 62 -6.85 -6.03 4.04
CA GLN A 62 -8.32 -6.13 3.93
C GLN A 62 -8.75 -7.33 3.08
N LEU A 63 -8.08 -7.59 1.95
CA LEU A 63 -8.32 -8.78 1.12
C LEU A 63 -8.12 -10.07 1.92
N GLN A 64 -7.06 -10.15 2.72
CA GLN A 64 -6.82 -11.31 3.60
C GLN A 64 -7.94 -11.48 4.63
N GLN A 65 -8.43 -10.40 5.22
CA GLN A 65 -9.57 -10.45 6.15
C GLN A 65 -10.84 -10.93 5.44
N MET A 66 -11.10 -10.46 4.22
CA MET A 66 -12.27 -10.89 3.44
C MET A 66 -12.19 -12.36 3.02
N ILE A 67 -11.01 -12.86 2.66
CA ILE A 67 -10.80 -14.30 2.42
C ILE A 67 -11.14 -15.11 3.68
N GLN A 68 -10.67 -14.67 4.85
CA GLN A 68 -11.01 -15.32 6.12
C GLN A 68 -12.51 -15.24 6.44
N GLN A 69 -13.20 -14.17 6.07
CA GLN A 69 -14.66 -14.07 6.22
C GLN A 69 -15.39 -15.10 5.36
N ILE A 70 -14.96 -15.27 4.10
CA ILE A 70 -15.51 -16.29 3.19
C ILE A 70 -15.26 -17.69 3.75
N ASP A 71 -14.05 -17.98 4.22
CA ASP A 71 -13.71 -19.28 4.80
C ASP A 71 -14.58 -19.61 6.03
N ARG A 72 -14.80 -18.62 6.91
CA ARG A 72 -15.70 -18.78 8.07
C ARG A 72 -17.14 -19.04 7.63
N ALA A 73 -17.67 -18.24 6.71
CA ALA A 73 -19.01 -18.42 6.20
C ALA A 73 -19.21 -19.79 5.53
N SER A 74 -18.19 -20.28 4.82
CA SER A 74 -18.17 -21.62 4.22
C SER A 74 -18.24 -22.72 5.29
N MET A 75 -17.45 -22.59 6.36
CA MET A 75 -17.47 -23.53 7.48
C MET A 75 -18.80 -23.50 8.24
N ASP A 76 -19.36 -22.32 8.48
CA ASP A 76 -20.67 -22.17 9.13
C ASP A 76 -21.77 -22.79 8.27
N ALA A 77 -21.70 -22.63 6.94
CA ALA A 77 -22.65 -23.27 6.01
C ALA A 77 -22.56 -24.80 6.08
N LEU A 78 -21.36 -25.38 6.15
CA LEU A 78 -21.18 -26.83 6.28
C LEU A 78 -21.71 -27.40 7.60
N GLN A 79 -21.85 -26.56 8.63
CA GLN A 79 -22.33 -26.96 9.96
C GLN A 79 -23.79 -26.56 10.22
N ASP A 80 -24.54 -26.15 9.20
CA ASP A 80 -25.91 -25.61 9.33
C ASP A 80 -26.00 -24.39 10.29
N GLN A 81 -24.90 -23.66 10.47
CA GLN A 81 -24.78 -22.51 11.37
C GLN A 81 -24.76 -21.16 10.65
N LEU A 82 -24.73 -21.15 9.31
CA LEU A 82 -24.75 -19.90 8.56
C LEU A 82 -26.11 -19.19 8.76
N PRO A 83 -26.12 -17.92 9.23
CA PRO A 83 -27.36 -17.20 9.46
C PRO A 83 -28.15 -17.03 8.16
N ARG A 84 -29.43 -17.39 8.17
CA ARG A 84 -30.29 -17.28 6.98
C ARG A 84 -30.47 -15.83 6.54
N GLY A 85 -30.30 -15.61 5.24
CA GLY A 85 -30.51 -14.32 4.60
C GLY A 85 -31.98 -13.89 4.65
N VAL A 86 -32.22 -12.60 4.93
CA VAL A 86 -33.57 -12.02 5.01
C VAL A 86 -34.03 -11.43 3.66
N ILE A 87 -33.16 -11.44 2.66
CA ILE A 87 -33.44 -10.85 1.34
C ILE A 87 -33.67 -11.93 0.29
N THR A 88 -34.33 -11.56 -0.80
CA THR A 88 -34.63 -12.48 -1.89
C THR A 88 -33.37 -12.83 -2.69
N GLU A 89 -33.33 -14.04 -3.23
CA GLU A 89 -32.26 -14.51 -4.12
C GLU A 89 -32.04 -13.55 -5.30
N GLN A 90 -33.13 -13.08 -5.92
CA GLN A 90 -33.06 -12.11 -7.02
C GLN A 90 -32.35 -10.81 -6.61
N ARG A 91 -32.55 -10.34 -5.38
CA ARG A 91 -31.89 -9.12 -4.89
C ARG A 91 -30.40 -9.36 -4.66
N VAL A 92 -30.02 -10.50 -4.07
CA VAL A 92 -28.61 -10.87 -3.90
C VAL A 92 -27.91 -10.94 -5.25
N HIS A 93 -28.54 -11.58 -6.23
CA HIS A 93 -27.98 -11.72 -7.57
C HIS A 93 -27.73 -10.36 -8.23
N GLN A 94 -28.67 -9.42 -8.09
CA GLN A 94 -28.49 -8.04 -8.58
C GLN A 94 -27.33 -7.31 -7.89
N GLN A 95 -27.16 -7.50 -6.58
CA GLN A 95 -26.04 -6.89 -5.83
C GLN A 95 -24.69 -7.44 -6.30
N ILE A 96 -24.58 -8.76 -6.51
CA ILE A 96 -23.38 -9.40 -7.06
C ILE A 96 -23.07 -8.85 -8.45
N LEU A 97 -24.06 -8.80 -9.35
CA LEU A 97 -23.86 -8.26 -10.70
C LEU A 97 -23.39 -6.81 -10.69
N HIS A 98 -24.00 -5.96 -9.85
CA HIS A 98 -23.60 -4.56 -9.73
C HIS A 98 -22.17 -4.42 -9.21
N ALA A 99 -21.81 -5.17 -8.17
CA ALA A 99 -20.45 -5.14 -7.62
C ALA A 99 -19.41 -5.63 -8.64
N CYS A 100 -19.70 -6.71 -9.37
CA CYS A 100 -18.85 -7.20 -10.47
C CYS A 100 -18.68 -6.17 -11.59
N GLN A 101 -19.75 -5.48 -11.99
CA GLN A 101 -19.67 -4.43 -13.01
C GLN A 101 -18.82 -3.25 -12.52
N SER A 102 -19.05 -2.79 -11.29
CA SER A 102 -18.25 -1.72 -10.71
C SER A 102 -16.76 -2.08 -10.63
N LEU A 103 -16.43 -3.33 -10.28
CA LEU A 103 -15.05 -3.80 -10.33
C LEU A 103 -14.50 -3.78 -11.75
N TYR A 104 -15.25 -4.32 -12.70
CA TYR A 104 -14.85 -4.38 -14.11
C TYR A 104 -14.51 -3.00 -14.68
N ASP A 105 -15.36 -2.02 -14.42
CA ASP A 105 -15.19 -0.64 -14.90
C ASP A 105 -13.93 0.04 -14.32
N ARG A 106 -13.45 -0.42 -13.15
CA ARG A 106 -12.28 0.13 -12.46
C ARG A 106 -10.97 -0.58 -12.81
N ILE A 107 -11.00 -1.76 -13.45
CA ILE A 107 -9.77 -2.56 -13.72
C ILE A 107 -8.74 -1.74 -14.53
N GLU A 108 -9.19 -1.06 -15.59
CA GLU A 108 -8.27 -0.32 -16.46
C GLU A 108 -7.67 0.90 -15.74
N LEU A 109 -8.47 1.61 -14.94
CA LEU A 109 -8.00 2.76 -14.16
C LEU A 109 -6.90 2.35 -13.16
N LEU A 110 -7.10 1.22 -12.46
CA LEU A 110 -6.06 0.69 -11.57
C LEU A 110 -4.80 0.30 -12.35
N ARG A 111 -4.95 -0.36 -13.51
CA ARG A 111 -3.83 -0.73 -14.36
C ARG A 111 -3.04 0.50 -14.79
N GLU A 112 -3.70 1.54 -15.27
CA GLU A 112 -3.07 2.80 -15.68
C GLU A 112 -2.32 3.47 -14.51
N ALA A 113 -2.92 3.50 -13.32
CA ALA A 113 -2.31 4.07 -12.13
C ALA A 113 -1.03 3.33 -11.69
N THR A 114 -0.98 2.00 -11.85
CA THR A 114 0.23 1.21 -11.51
C THR A 114 1.42 1.46 -12.44
N ILE A 115 1.18 1.96 -13.66
CA ILE A 115 2.22 2.14 -14.69
C ILE A 115 2.65 3.61 -14.78
N GLY A 116 1.71 4.56 -14.69
CA GLY A 116 1.94 5.95 -15.07
C GLY A 116 1.66 7.00 -13.99
N HIS A 117 0.89 6.70 -12.96
CA HIS A 117 0.37 7.70 -12.01
C HIS A 117 0.41 7.18 -10.57
N SER A 118 1.62 7.14 -9.98
CA SER A 118 1.83 6.63 -8.62
C SER A 118 1.02 7.38 -7.56
N GLU A 119 0.74 8.64 -7.80
CA GLU A 119 -0.07 9.53 -6.95
C GLU A 119 -1.57 9.20 -6.98
N GLU A 120 -2.06 8.60 -8.07
CA GLU A 120 -3.46 8.17 -8.21
C GLU A 120 -3.67 6.73 -7.74
N LEU A 121 -2.59 5.95 -7.64
CA LEU A 121 -2.63 4.53 -7.27
C LEU A 121 -3.38 4.28 -5.97
N GLY A 122 -3.10 5.08 -4.92
CA GLY A 122 -3.78 4.93 -3.64
C GLY A 122 -5.30 5.12 -3.74
N HIS A 123 -5.74 6.11 -4.53
CA HIS A 123 -7.16 6.35 -4.77
C HIS A 123 -7.80 5.21 -5.57
N CYS A 124 -7.19 4.78 -6.67
CA CYS A 124 -7.72 3.67 -7.48
C CYS A 124 -7.80 2.35 -6.71
N VAL A 125 -6.82 2.08 -5.83
CA VAL A 125 -6.83 0.91 -4.95
C VAL A 125 -8.00 1.00 -3.97
N HIS A 126 -8.22 2.15 -3.34
CA HIS A 126 -9.35 2.35 -2.43
C HIS A 126 -10.70 2.13 -3.12
N GLU A 127 -10.89 2.73 -4.30
CA GLU A 127 -12.10 2.55 -5.11
C GLU A 127 -12.34 1.09 -5.54
N HIS A 128 -11.28 0.34 -5.84
CA HIS A 128 -11.37 -1.11 -6.08
C HIS A 128 -11.87 -1.83 -4.84
N MET A 129 -11.30 -1.52 -3.67
CA MET A 129 -11.68 -2.16 -2.41
C MET A 129 -13.15 -1.88 -2.03
N GLU A 130 -13.64 -0.66 -2.26
CA GLU A 130 -15.06 -0.30 -2.06
C GLU A 130 -16.02 -1.13 -2.93
N ALA A 131 -15.56 -1.65 -4.07
CA ALA A 131 -16.36 -2.53 -4.92
C ALA A 131 -16.21 -4.02 -4.55
N ILE A 132 -15.06 -4.44 -3.99
CA ILE A 132 -14.84 -5.82 -3.52
C ILE A 132 -15.64 -6.13 -2.25
N GLU A 133 -15.70 -5.21 -1.28
CA GLU A 133 -16.36 -5.48 0.00
C GLU A 133 -17.85 -5.86 -0.16
N PRO A 134 -18.67 -5.11 -0.92
CA PRO A 134 -20.06 -5.50 -1.19
C PRO A 134 -20.18 -6.84 -1.94
N LEU A 135 -19.22 -7.17 -2.81
CA LEU A 135 -19.23 -8.44 -3.53
C LEU A 135 -19.05 -9.61 -2.57
N VAL A 136 -18.12 -9.51 -1.61
CA VAL A 136 -17.87 -10.53 -0.59
C VAL A 136 -19.11 -10.71 0.29
N GLN A 137 -19.68 -9.60 0.81
CA GLN A 137 -20.89 -9.66 1.62
C GLN A 137 -22.07 -10.27 0.87
N SER A 138 -22.28 -9.88 -0.39
CA SER A 138 -23.36 -10.42 -1.22
C SER A 138 -23.16 -11.90 -1.55
N SER A 139 -21.91 -12.35 -1.71
CA SER A 139 -21.59 -13.77 -1.96
C SER A 139 -21.88 -14.64 -0.73
N ILE A 140 -21.53 -14.17 0.46
CA ILE A 140 -21.89 -14.85 1.72
C ILE A 140 -23.42 -14.89 1.88
N GLN A 141 -24.08 -13.77 1.56
CA GLN A 141 -25.54 -13.69 1.61
C GLN A 141 -26.20 -14.63 0.61
N ALA A 142 -25.64 -14.82 -0.58
CA ALA A 142 -26.15 -15.78 -1.56
C ALA A 142 -26.16 -17.20 -0.99
N ALA A 143 -25.03 -17.62 -0.41
CA ALA A 143 -24.92 -18.93 0.26
C ALA A 143 -25.96 -19.10 1.38
N SER A 144 -26.30 -18.03 2.10
CA SER A 144 -27.32 -18.07 3.16
C SER A 144 -28.77 -18.16 2.67
N VAL A 145 -29.04 -17.83 1.40
CA VAL A 145 -30.39 -17.84 0.80
C VAL A 145 -30.61 -19.10 -0.02
N THR A 146 -29.56 -19.66 -0.63
CA THR A 146 -29.60 -20.91 -1.43
C THR A 146 -29.59 -22.17 -0.56
N TYR A 147 -29.65 -22.04 0.76
CA TYR A 147 -29.64 -23.15 1.71
C TYR A 147 -31.00 -23.90 1.71
N ASP A 148 -31.17 -24.80 0.74
CA ASP A 148 -32.29 -25.76 0.62
C ASP A 148 -31.80 -27.22 0.70
#